data_AF-A0A433BER1-F1
#
_entry.id   AF-A0A433BER1-F1
#
_cell.length_a   1.000
_cell.length_b   1.000
_cell.length_c   1.000
_cell.angle_alpha   90.00
_cell.angle_beta   90.00
_cell.angle_gamma   90.00
#
_symmetry.space_group_name_H-M   'P 1'
#
loop_
_entity.id
_entity.type
_entity.pdbx_description
1 polymer ?
#
loop_
_entity_poly.entity_id
_entity_poly.type
_entity_poly.pdbx_seq_one_letter_code
_entity_poly.pdbx_strand_id
1 'polypeptide(L)'
;MKPKQAATQRKASEKVIYERDWQLPEFTIKEIRDAVPAHCFQKDTLRSFVYLAHDLVIVAILAYGATFIDTLPETYRYVLWPLYWITQGIVSTGVWVIAHECGHQAFSPSKFINNTVGWVLHSTLLVPYHSWRISHSRHHKATGHMTKDQVFVPLTRSNVGLPPKDQDPEDGMDHSVFDEAPITTLFNFVIMFSGGWQAYLLVNSTGQDYGRWTSHFHPSSAIFEPHQFWDVIVSVIGIIGMLFILAISSVVYTPLAVANKLLAGPYHLPTAHRSGSATLSRGGLELPARRGSDGRPVVWLVAEPLPSPYRRHPRRASLLLADAALPCAGGDGAHQEGVGEGVHQGRDVHPHRLVEKLHAM
;
A
#
# COMPACT_ATOMS: atom_id res chain seq x y z
N MET A 1 39.97 10.05 -50.85
CA MET A 1 38.79 9.47 -50.17
C MET A 1 38.65 10.15 -48.80
N LYS A 2 37.60 10.96 -48.60
CA LYS A 2 37.28 11.57 -47.29
C LYS A 2 36.12 10.78 -46.65
N PRO A 3 36.11 10.56 -45.33
CA PRO A 3 35.06 9.80 -44.67
C PRO A 3 33.77 10.62 -44.59
N LYS A 4 32.64 10.01 -44.99
CA LYS A 4 31.30 10.57 -44.78
C LYS A 4 30.92 10.40 -43.31
N GLN A 5 30.84 11.51 -42.57
CA GLN A 5 30.15 11.55 -41.28
C GLN A 5 28.65 11.45 -41.55
N ALA A 6 28.04 10.30 -41.21
CA ALA A 6 26.60 10.17 -41.16
C ALA A 6 26.11 10.75 -39.83
N ALA A 7 25.65 12.00 -39.85
CA ALA A 7 24.99 12.62 -38.72
C ALA A 7 23.63 11.93 -38.50
N THR A 8 23.53 11.09 -37.47
CA THR A 8 22.26 10.53 -37.02
C THR A 8 21.43 11.67 -36.41
N GLN A 9 20.53 12.26 -37.20
CA GLN A 9 19.51 13.16 -36.68
C GLN A 9 18.56 12.33 -35.81
N ARG A 10 18.70 12.45 -34.48
CA ARG A 10 17.64 12.03 -33.55
C ARG A 10 16.44 12.94 -33.82
N LYS A 11 15.40 12.41 -34.46
CA LYS A 11 14.07 13.02 -34.47
C LYS A 11 13.68 13.31 -33.02
N ALA A 12 13.55 14.59 -32.68
CA ALA A 12 12.97 14.99 -31.40
C ALA A 12 11.57 14.38 -31.34
N SER A 13 11.30 13.55 -30.32
CA SER A 13 9.98 12.99 -30.12
C SER A 13 9.00 14.13 -29.89
N GLU A 14 7.99 14.22 -30.74
CA GLU A 14 6.91 15.19 -30.63
C GLU A 14 6.31 15.09 -29.22
N LYS A 15 6.33 16.22 -28.50
CA LYS A 15 5.94 16.28 -27.10
C LYS A 15 4.42 16.15 -27.06
N VAL A 16 3.91 14.94 -26.91
CA VAL A 16 2.47 14.68 -26.76
C VAL A 16 1.95 15.54 -25.62
N ILE A 17 1.14 16.55 -25.96
CA ILE A 17 0.49 17.43 -25.01
C ILE A 17 -0.76 16.66 -24.56
N TYR A 18 -0.70 16.08 -23.37
CA TYR A 18 -1.89 15.58 -22.71
C TYR A 18 -2.68 16.79 -22.22
N GLU A 19 -3.91 16.98 -22.71
CA GLU A 19 -4.86 17.86 -22.04
C GLU A 19 -5.05 17.36 -20.62
N ARG A 20 -4.57 18.16 -19.67
CA ARG A 20 -4.79 17.94 -18.25
C ARG A 20 -5.77 19.02 -17.84
N ASP A 21 -7.02 18.64 -17.60
CA ASP A 21 -8.06 19.53 -17.04
C ASP A 21 -7.80 19.92 -15.57
N TRP A 22 -6.56 19.77 -15.12
CA TRP A 22 -6.14 20.06 -13.76
C TRP A 22 -4.81 20.83 -13.79
N GLN A 23 -4.74 21.88 -12.98
CA GLN A 23 -3.51 22.63 -12.75
C GLN A 23 -2.67 21.86 -11.74
N LEU A 24 -1.36 21.69 -12.01
CA LEU A 24 -0.46 21.15 -11.02
C LEU A 24 -0.45 22.09 -9.81
N PRO A 25 -0.66 21.58 -8.58
CA PRO A 25 -0.48 22.40 -7.40
C PRO A 25 0.96 22.92 -7.34
N GLU A 26 1.14 24.19 -6.98
CA GLU A 26 2.46 24.82 -6.89
C GLU A 26 3.21 24.51 -5.59
N PHE A 27 2.59 23.77 -4.66
CA PHE A 27 3.24 23.43 -3.40
C PHE A 27 4.37 22.41 -3.57
N THR A 28 5.41 22.57 -2.76
CA THR A 28 6.56 21.68 -2.70
C THR A 28 6.31 20.50 -1.77
N ILE A 29 7.04 19.39 -1.95
CA ILE A 29 7.02 18.24 -1.01
C ILE A 29 7.38 18.67 0.41
N LYS A 30 8.21 19.71 0.55
CA LYS A 30 8.56 20.27 1.86
C LYS A 30 7.35 20.91 2.54
N GLU A 31 6.56 21.71 1.83
CA GLU A 31 5.35 22.34 2.40
C GLU A 31 4.32 21.30 2.86
N ILE A 32 4.15 20.21 2.09
CA ILE A 32 3.31 19.07 2.51
C ILE A 32 3.86 18.45 3.80
N ARG A 33 5.17 18.21 3.85
CA ARG A 33 5.82 17.60 5.02
C ARG A 33 5.72 18.50 6.26
N ASP A 34 5.92 19.80 6.09
CA ASP A 34 5.90 20.79 7.17
C ASP A 34 4.48 21.01 7.72
N ALA A 35 3.44 20.69 6.94
CA ALA A 35 2.05 20.67 7.40
C ALA A 35 1.71 19.49 8.34
N VAL A 36 2.53 18.43 8.35
CA VAL A 36 2.32 17.27 9.23
C VAL A 36 2.90 17.56 10.63
N PRO A 37 2.14 17.32 11.71
CA PRO A 37 2.64 17.58 13.07
C PRO A 37 3.95 16.85 13.40
N ALA A 38 4.88 17.53 14.08
CA ALA A 38 6.21 17.01 14.37
C ALA A 38 6.21 15.67 15.16
N HIS A 39 5.21 15.47 16.04
CA HIS A 39 5.09 14.24 16.82
C HIS A 39 4.77 13.01 15.94
N CYS A 40 4.17 13.19 14.76
CA CYS A 40 3.91 12.10 13.81
C CYS A 40 5.20 11.51 13.20
N PHE A 41 6.33 12.23 13.30
CA PHE A 41 7.64 11.74 12.83
C PHE A 41 8.46 11.05 13.94
N GLN A 42 7.95 11.01 15.18
CA GLN A 42 8.65 10.36 16.29
C GLN A 42 8.46 8.85 16.24
N LYS A 43 9.57 8.13 16.10
CA LYS A 43 9.61 6.67 16.06
C LYS A 43 10.00 6.11 17.43
N ASP A 44 9.14 5.28 17.99
CA ASP A 44 9.35 4.64 19.30
C ASP A 44 9.80 3.20 19.13
N THR A 45 11.11 2.97 19.29
CA THR A 45 11.73 1.64 19.11
C THR A 45 11.14 0.61 20.07
N LEU A 46 10.88 0.97 21.32
CA LEU A 46 10.36 0.03 22.32
C LEU A 46 8.94 -0.40 21.94
N ARG A 47 8.10 0.56 21.58
CA ARG A 47 6.73 0.29 21.12
C ARG A 47 6.72 -0.61 19.88
N SER A 48 7.60 -0.36 18.91
CA SER A 48 7.74 -1.20 17.72
C SER A 48 8.13 -2.65 18.08
N PHE A 49 9.06 -2.84 19.02
CA PHE A 49 9.41 -4.18 19.51
C PHE A 49 8.28 -4.85 20.29
N VAL A 50 7.45 -4.10 21.03
CA VAL A 50 6.27 -4.66 21.71
C VAL A 50 5.27 -5.22 20.70
N TYR A 51 4.98 -4.50 19.60
CA TYR A 51 4.12 -5.02 18.54
C TYR A 51 4.73 -6.23 17.83
N LEU A 52 6.04 -6.22 17.56
CA LEU A 52 6.72 -7.39 17.01
C LEU A 52 6.62 -8.60 17.96
N ALA A 53 6.89 -8.41 19.25
CA ALA A 53 6.79 -9.47 20.25
C ALA A 53 5.37 -10.02 20.36
N HIS A 54 4.36 -9.16 20.33
CA HIS A 54 2.95 -9.54 20.30
C HIS A 54 2.65 -10.49 19.14
N ASP A 55 3.03 -10.13 17.92
CA ASP A 55 2.76 -10.96 16.74
C ASP A 55 3.52 -12.28 16.80
N LEU A 56 4.79 -12.27 17.23
CA LEU A 56 5.61 -13.48 17.41
C LEU A 56 5.04 -14.42 18.49
N VAL A 57 4.48 -13.89 19.57
CA VAL A 57 3.80 -14.71 20.60
C VAL A 57 2.57 -15.39 20.02
N ILE A 58 1.75 -14.67 19.23
CA ILE A 58 0.58 -15.26 18.59
C ILE A 58 1.00 -16.35 17.58
N VAL A 59 2.03 -16.08 16.76
CA VAL A 59 2.62 -17.08 15.86
C VAL A 59 3.05 -18.33 16.64
N ALA A 60 3.75 -18.16 17.77
CA ALA A 60 4.20 -19.28 18.59
C ALA A 60 3.04 -20.08 19.20
N ILE A 61 1.99 -19.39 19.70
CA ILE A 61 0.81 -20.03 20.26
C ILE A 61 0.07 -20.85 19.20
N LEU A 62 -0.17 -20.28 18.03
CA LEU A 62 -0.84 -20.95 16.92
C LEU A 62 -0.02 -22.17 16.44
N ALA A 63 1.29 -21.99 16.23
CA ALA A 63 2.18 -23.08 15.81
C ALA A 63 2.26 -24.20 16.85
N TYR A 64 2.28 -23.87 18.15
CA TYR A 64 2.20 -24.86 19.23
C TYR A 64 0.85 -25.59 19.23
N GLY A 65 -0.26 -24.87 19.10
CA GLY A 65 -1.60 -25.45 18.96
C GLY A 65 -1.71 -26.42 17.77
N ALA A 66 -1.08 -26.08 16.64
CA ALA A 66 -1.05 -26.93 15.45
C ALA A 66 -0.35 -28.28 15.69
N THR A 67 0.50 -28.41 16.70
CA THR A 67 1.12 -29.70 17.05
C THR A 67 0.14 -30.75 17.57
N PHE A 68 -1.04 -30.32 18.04
CA PHE A 68 -2.09 -31.20 18.55
C PHE A 68 -3.16 -31.55 17.51
N ILE A 69 -3.18 -30.92 16.33
CA ILE A 69 -4.26 -31.17 15.34
C ILE A 69 -4.29 -32.64 14.92
N ASP A 70 -3.11 -33.26 14.74
CA ASP A 70 -3.00 -34.65 14.31
C ASP A 70 -3.38 -35.67 15.41
N THR A 71 -3.56 -35.23 16.67
CA THR A 71 -4.05 -36.11 17.76
C THR A 71 -5.58 -36.21 17.79
N LEU A 72 -6.28 -35.33 17.08
CA LEU A 72 -7.74 -35.28 17.03
C LEU A 72 -8.31 -36.25 15.97
N PRO A 73 -9.61 -36.60 16.04
CA PRO A 73 -10.28 -37.36 15.00
C PRO A 73 -10.18 -36.67 13.63
N GLU A 74 -10.15 -37.48 12.57
CA GLU A 74 -9.93 -37.04 11.18
C GLU A 74 -10.90 -35.94 10.72
N THR A 75 -12.16 -36.01 11.14
CA THR A 75 -13.18 -35.00 10.83
C THR A 75 -12.80 -33.59 11.28
N TYR A 76 -12.13 -33.45 12.43
CA TYR A 76 -11.66 -32.15 12.91
C TYR A 76 -10.42 -31.66 12.15
N ARG A 77 -9.56 -32.56 11.66
CA ARG A 77 -8.32 -32.21 10.95
C ARG A 77 -8.60 -31.45 9.67
N TYR A 78 -9.62 -31.88 8.91
CA TYR A 78 -10.03 -31.21 7.67
C TYR A 78 -10.48 -29.76 7.86
N VAL A 79 -10.91 -29.40 9.06
CA VAL A 79 -11.33 -28.03 9.40
C VAL A 79 -10.19 -27.25 10.06
N LEU A 80 -9.49 -27.87 11.01
CA LEU A 80 -8.47 -27.22 11.82
C LEU A 80 -7.19 -26.90 11.05
N TRP A 81 -6.79 -27.73 10.08
CA TRP A 81 -5.61 -27.43 9.26
C TRP A 81 -5.79 -26.18 8.39
N PRO A 82 -6.87 -26.05 7.58
CA PRO A 82 -7.13 -24.82 6.84
C PRO A 82 -7.32 -23.61 7.75
N LEU A 83 -8.02 -23.75 8.87
CA LEU A 83 -8.20 -22.67 9.84
C LEU A 83 -6.85 -22.20 10.41
N TYR A 84 -5.96 -23.13 10.75
CA TYR A 84 -4.60 -22.83 11.17
C TYR A 84 -3.85 -22.09 10.06
N TRP A 85 -3.83 -22.58 8.82
CA TRP A 85 -3.11 -21.91 7.73
C TRP A 85 -3.59 -20.48 7.50
N ILE A 86 -4.91 -20.25 7.48
CA ILE A 86 -5.48 -18.91 7.31
C ILE A 86 -5.10 -18.01 8.48
N THR A 87 -5.32 -18.45 9.72
CA THR A 87 -5.05 -17.62 10.92
C THR A 87 -3.56 -17.36 11.11
N GLN A 88 -2.72 -18.38 10.95
CA GLN A 88 -1.27 -18.27 10.97
C GLN A 88 -0.77 -17.32 9.87
N GLY A 89 -1.32 -17.44 8.66
CA GLY A 89 -0.98 -16.57 7.54
C GLY A 89 -1.30 -15.11 7.80
N ILE A 90 -2.49 -14.80 8.33
CA ILE A 90 -2.89 -13.44 8.68
C ILE A 90 -1.91 -12.81 9.69
N VAL A 91 -1.56 -13.54 10.74
CA VAL A 91 -0.63 -13.04 11.77
C VAL A 91 0.79 -12.91 11.22
N SER A 92 1.25 -13.89 10.42
CA SER A 92 2.56 -13.82 9.77
C SER A 92 2.66 -12.69 8.73
N THR A 93 1.56 -12.29 8.10
CA THR A 93 1.51 -11.07 7.28
C THR A 93 1.75 -9.83 8.14
N GLY A 94 1.29 -9.78 9.40
CA GLY A 94 1.66 -8.73 10.36
C GLY A 94 3.17 -8.62 10.57
N VAL A 95 3.84 -9.77 10.78
CA VAL A 95 5.32 -9.82 10.88
C VAL A 95 5.99 -9.35 9.59
N TRP A 96 5.45 -9.74 8.42
CA TRP A 96 5.93 -9.26 7.13
C TRP A 96 5.81 -7.74 6.99
N VAL A 97 4.68 -7.16 7.43
CA VAL A 97 4.43 -5.70 7.42
C VAL A 97 5.42 -4.98 8.33
N ILE A 98 5.69 -5.50 9.53
CA ILE A 98 6.70 -4.91 10.44
C ILE A 98 8.08 -4.87 9.78
N ALA A 99 8.48 -5.94 9.08
CA ALA A 99 9.73 -5.99 8.35
C ALA A 99 9.73 -5.09 7.09
N HIS A 100 8.57 -4.89 6.45
CA HIS A 100 8.36 -3.87 5.41
C HIS A 100 8.58 -2.46 5.97
N GLU A 101 8.06 -2.14 7.15
CA GLU A 101 8.29 -0.86 7.84
C GLU A 101 9.75 -0.65 8.25
N CYS A 102 10.48 -1.72 8.53
CA CYS A 102 11.93 -1.65 8.68
C CYS A 102 12.60 -1.19 7.37
N GLY A 103 12.14 -1.68 6.21
CA GLY A 103 12.58 -1.23 4.89
C GLY A 103 12.40 0.27 4.69
N HIS A 104 11.25 0.81 5.11
CA HIS A 104 10.93 2.25 5.11
C HIS A 104 11.68 3.08 6.16
N GLN A 105 12.45 2.42 7.03
CA GLN A 105 13.13 3.05 8.17
C GLN A 105 12.16 3.67 9.19
N ALA A 106 10.95 3.12 9.29
CA ALA A 106 9.88 3.60 10.19
C ALA A 106 9.89 2.89 11.56
N PHE A 107 10.43 1.67 11.64
CA PHE A 107 10.42 0.86 12.87
C PHE A 107 11.21 1.49 14.04
N SER A 108 12.38 2.06 13.78
CA SER A 108 13.27 2.69 14.77
C SER A 108 13.93 3.96 14.20
N PRO A 109 14.34 4.93 15.04
CA PRO A 109 15.26 5.99 14.64
C PRO A 109 16.60 5.45 14.10
N SER A 110 17.04 4.27 14.53
CA SER A 110 18.30 3.66 14.09
C SER A 110 18.13 2.84 12.81
N LYS A 111 18.83 3.27 11.74
CA LYS A 111 18.90 2.50 10.48
C LYS A 111 19.51 1.12 10.67
N PHE A 112 20.45 0.97 11.60
CA PHE A 112 21.06 -0.31 11.90
C PHE A 112 20.02 -1.28 12.47
N ILE A 113 19.24 -0.85 13.49
CA ILE A 113 18.17 -1.66 14.06
C ILE A 113 17.16 -2.06 12.99
N ASN A 114 16.70 -1.10 12.18
CA ASN A 114 15.76 -1.37 11.09
C ASN A 114 16.31 -2.45 10.14
N ASN A 115 17.54 -2.27 9.65
CA ASN A 115 18.10 -3.20 8.69
C ASN A 115 18.35 -4.59 9.28
N THR A 116 18.80 -4.68 10.53
CA THR A 116 19.01 -5.97 11.19
C THR A 116 17.68 -6.69 11.45
N VAL A 117 16.70 -6.01 12.03
CA VAL A 117 15.38 -6.61 12.33
C VAL A 117 14.68 -7.00 11.03
N GLY A 118 14.62 -6.09 10.06
CA GLY A 118 14.03 -6.37 8.75
C GLY A 118 14.71 -7.54 8.05
N TRP A 119 16.05 -7.59 8.04
CA TRP A 119 16.79 -8.70 7.44
C TRP A 119 16.49 -10.04 8.08
N VAL A 120 16.47 -10.12 9.41
CA VAL A 120 16.12 -11.37 10.13
C VAL A 120 14.71 -11.81 9.78
N LEU A 121 13.71 -10.94 9.96
CA LEU A 121 12.30 -11.28 9.78
C LEU A 121 11.95 -11.63 8.33
N HIS A 122 12.38 -10.82 7.36
CA HIS A 122 12.14 -11.12 5.95
C HIS A 122 12.90 -12.37 5.50
N SER A 123 14.13 -12.62 5.97
CA SER A 123 14.84 -13.88 5.65
C SER A 123 14.08 -15.10 6.16
N THR A 124 13.52 -15.04 7.37
CA THR A 124 12.67 -16.11 7.93
C THR A 124 11.41 -16.37 7.08
N LEU A 125 10.92 -15.34 6.38
CA LEU A 125 9.79 -15.40 5.46
C LEU A 125 10.22 -15.62 3.99
N LEU A 126 11.48 -15.99 3.75
CA LEU A 126 12.10 -16.14 2.42
C LEU A 126 11.95 -14.91 1.50
N VAL A 127 11.99 -13.72 2.08
CA VAL A 127 12.04 -12.43 1.38
C VAL A 127 13.47 -11.88 1.42
N PRO A 128 14.12 -11.60 0.28
CA PRO A 128 15.48 -11.05 0.28
C PRO A 128 15.46 -9.57 0.69
N TYR A 129 15.56 -9.31 2.00
CA TYR A 129 15.26 -8.01 2.61
C TYR A 129 15.88 -6.79 1.92
N HIS A 130 17.20 -6.74 1.70
CA HIS A 130 17.80 -5.56 1.09
C HIS A 130 17.47 -5.46 -0.40
N SER A 131 17.48 -6.57 -1.12
CA SER A 131 17.05 -6.59 -2.52
C SER A 131 15.65 -6.02 -2.68
N TRP A 132 14.73 -6.49 -1.83
CA TRP A 132 13.34 -6.05 -1.83
C TRP A 132 13.18 -4.62 -1.33
N ARG A 133 13.79 -4.20 -0.21
CA ARG A 133 13.64 -2.82 0.30
C ARG A 133 14.13 -1.78 -0.71
N ILE A 134 15.14 -2.13 -1.51
CA ILE A 134 15.71 -1.27 -2.54
C ILE A 134 14.75 -1.13 -3.73
N SER A 135 14.27 -2.25 -4.29
CA SER A 135 13.28 -2.22 -5.38
C SER A 135 11.96 -1.58 -4.93
N HIS A 136 11.52 -1.90 -3.72
CA HIS A 136 10.33 -1.34 -3.08
C HIS A 136 10.40 0.17 -2.85
N SER A 137 11.54 0.69 -2.38
CA SER A 137 11.74 2.14 -2.26
C SER A 137 11.63 2.85 -3.61
N ARG A 138 12.10 2.22 -4.70
CA ARG A 138 11.95 2.76 -6.06
C ARG A 138 10.51 2.66 -6.54
N HIS A 139 9.79 1.58 -6.23
CA HIS A 139 8.35 1.47 -6.46
C HIS A 139 7.60 2.64 -5.82
N HIS A 140 7.79 2.90 -4.51
CA HIS A 140 7.10 4.00 -3.83
C HIS A 140 7.43 5.39 -4.37
N LYS A 141 8.64 5.59 -4.92
CA LYS A 141 9.02 6.87 -5.56
C LYS A 141 8.40 7.06 -6.93
N ALA A 142 7.93 5.98 -7.56
CA ALA A 142 7.50 5.96 -8.95
C ALA A 142 6.22 5.14 -9.16
N THR A 143 5.36 5.07 -8.15
CA THR A 143 4.14 4.25 -8.18
C THR A 143 3.27 4.61 -9.37
N GLY A 144 2.89 3.62 -10.17
CA GLY A 144 2.07 3.81 -11.37
C GLY A 144 2.81 4.44 -12.56
N HIS A 145 4.12 4.66 -12.46
CA HIS A 145 4.91 5.18 -13.58
C HIS A 145 5.31 4.03 -14.51
N MET A 146 4.83 4.08 -15.76
CA MET A 146 4.99 3.04 -16.78
C MET A 146 6.43 2.53 -16.99
N THR A 147 7.44 3.38 -16.78
CA THR A 147 8.85 3.04 -17.00
C THR A 147 9.73 3.15 -15.75
N LYS A 148 9.16 3.38 -14.56
CA LYS A 148 9.95 3.59 -13.33
C LYS A 148 9.44 2.79 -12.12
N ASP A 149 8.19 2.33 -12.15
CA ASP A 149 7.64 1.42 -11.14
C ASP A 149 8.37 0.06 -11.20
N GLN A 150 8.69 -0.53 -10.04
CA GLN A 150 9.47 -1.77 -9.96
C GLN A 150 8.64 -3.04 -9.81
N VAL A 151 7.31 -2.97 -9.69
CA VAL A 151 6.51 -4.16 -9.33
C VAL A 151 5.08 -4.17 -9.88
N PHE A 152 4.47 -3.03 -10.14
CA PHE A 152 3.08 -2.97 -10.63
C PHE A 152 3.00 -2.16 -11.93
N VAL A 153 3.85 -2.50 -12.91
CA VAL A 153 3.83 -1.85 -14.23
C VAL A 153 2.60 -2.34 -15.00
N PRO A 154 1.66 -1.46 -15.40
CA PRO A 154 0.51 -1.86 -16.18
C PRO A 154 0.92 -2.38 -17.56
N LEU A 155 0.21 -3.39 -18.06
CA LEU A 155 0.36 -3.84 -19.44
C LEU A 155 -0.04 -2.72 -20.40
N THR A 156 0.74 -2.54 -21.47
CA THR A 156 0.40 -1.60 -22.54
C THR A 156 -0.60 -2.22 -23.51
N ARG A 157 -1.29 -1.39 -24.30
CA ARG A 157 -2.23 -1.85 -25.34
C ARG A 157 -1.58 -2.85 -26.31
N SER A 158 -0.33 -2.62 -26.70
CA SER A 158 0.42 -3.56 -27.55
C SER A 158 0.75 -4.88 -26.84
N ASN A 159 0.94 -4.89 -25.51
CA ASN A 159 1.17 -6.14 -24.76
C ASN A 159 -0.06 -7.06 -24.77
N VAL A 160 -1.26 -6.48 -24.83
CA VAL A 160 -2.53 -7.22 -24.86
C VAL A 160 -3.12 -7.34 -26.28
N GLY A 161 -2.36 -6.96 -27.32
CA GLY A 161 -2.77 -7.11 -28.72
C GLY A 161 -3.83 -6.11 -29.20
N LEU A 162 -4.06 -5.03 -28.44
CA LEU A 162 -5.01 -3.97 -28.80
C LEU A 162 -4.39 -2.93 -29.75
N PRO A 163 -5.18 -2.32 -30.66
CA PRO A 163 -4.70 -1.27 -31.56
C PRO A 163 -4.22 -0.03 -30.79
N PRO A 164 -3.48 0.89 -31.42
CA PRO A 164 -3.22 2.23 -30.85
C PRO A 164 -4.54 2.94 -30.46
N LYS A 165 -4.51 3.77 -29.41
CA LYS A 165 -5.73 4.41 -28.86
C LYS A 165 -6.46 5.27 -29.90
N ASP A 166 -5.72 5.98 -30.74
CA ASP A 166 -6.22 6.80 -31.85
C ASP A 166 -6.95 6.00 -32.94
N GLN A 167 -6.75 4.69 -32.98
CA GLN A 167 -7.31 3.77 -33.97
C GLN A 167 -8.30 2.79 -33.34
N ASP A 168 -8.61 2.94 -32.05
CA ASP A 168 -9.55 2.09 -31.35
C ASP A 168 -10.97 2.67 -31.48
N PRO A 169 -11.87 2.01 -32.24
CA PRO A 169 -13.23 2.51 -32.43
C PRO A 169 -14.08 2.39 -31.15
N GLU A 170 -13.66 1.52 -30.22
CA GLU A 170 -14.24 1.40 -28.89
C GLU A 170 -13.23 2.01 -27.92
N ASP A 171 -13.54 3.14 -27.28
CA ASP A 171 -12.62 3.87 -26.36
C ASP A 171 -12.23 3.09 -25.07
N GLY A 172 -12.28 1.76 -25.10
CA GLY A 172 -12.07 0.84 -23.99
C GLY A 172 -11.11 -0.29 -24.32
N MET A 173 -10.59 -0.93 -23.27
CA MET A 173 -10.04 -2.27 -23.42
C MET A 173 -11.21 -3.17 -23.86
N ASP A 174 -11.04 -4.01 -24.89
CA ASP A 174 -11.98 -5.12 -25.18
C ASP A 174 -11.95 -6.07 -23.99
N HIS A 175 -12.71 -5.71 -22.96
CA HIS A 175 -12.85 -6.49 -21.75
C HIS A 175 -13.78 -7.63 -22.10
N SER A 176 -13.23 -8.84 -22.12
CA SER A 176 -14.07 -10.03 -22.15
C SER A 176 -15.06 -9.92 -20.99
N VAL A 177 -16.32 -10.31 -21.21
CA VAL A 177 -17.32 -10.39 -20.12
C VAL A 177 -16.82 -11.28 -18.97
N PHE A 178 -15.82 -12.12 -19.23
CA PHE A 178 -15.16 -12.97 -18.26
C PHE A 178 -14.02 -12.30 -17.47
N ASP A 179 -13.51 -11.14 -17.87
CA ASP A 179 -12.37 -10.48 -17.20
C ASP A 179 -12.71 -10.08 -15.76
N GLU A 180 -13.96 -9.67 -15.52
CA GLU A 180 -14.49 -9.33 -14.20
C GLU A 180 -15.32 -10.46 -13.57
N ALA A 181 -15.38 -11.64 -14.21
CA ALA A 181 -16.14 -12.75 -13.65
C ALA A 181 -15.52 -13.21 -12.30
N PRO A 182 -16.33 -13.50 -11.27
CA PRO A 182 -15.82 -13.94 -9.97
C PRO A 182 -14.88 -15.14 -10.06
N ILE A 183 -15.14 -16.06 -11.01
CA ILE A 183 -14.31 -17.25 -11.21
C ILE A 183 -12.92 -16.92 -11.78
N THR A 184 -12.84 -15.98 -12.73
CA THR A 184 -11.57 -15.50 -13.29
C THR A 184 -10.77 -14.76 -12.23
N THR A 185 -11.43 -13.91 -11.43
CA THR A 185 -10.80 -13.20 -10.32
C THR A 185 -10.25 -14.19 -9.28
N LEU A 186 -11.03 -15.21 -8.90
CA LEU A 186 -10.60 -16.26 -7.99
C LEU A 186 -9.39 -17.02 -8.55
N PHE A 187 -9.42 -17.40 -9.83
CA PHE A 187 -8.31 -18.07 -10.49
C PHE A 187 -7.04 -17.21 -10.49
N ASN A 188 -7.16 -15.92 -10.78
CA ASN A 188 -6.04 -14.97 -10.73
C ASN A 188 -5.48 -14.83 -9.31
N PHE A 189 -6.33 -14.83 -8.28
CA PHE A 189 -5.87 -14.85 -6.89
C PHE A 189 -5.10 -16.13 -6.56
N VAL A 190 -5.57 -17.30 -7.00
CA VAL A 190 -4.86 -18.56 -6.79
C VAL A 190 -3.47 -18.50 -7.42
N ILE A 191 -3.35 -18.02 -8.66
CA ILE A 191 -2.05 -17.86 -9.33
C ILE A 191 -1.15 -16.88 -8.56
N MET A 192 -1.67 -15.69 -8.24
CA MET A 192 -0.91 -14.65 -7.56
C MET A 192 -0.39 -15.11 -6.19
N PHE A 193 -1.26 -15.70 -5.38
CA PHE A 193 -0.92 -16.16 -4.02
C PHE A 193 -0.08 -17.45 -3.98
N SER A 194 -0.06 -18.23 -5.07
CA SER A 194 0.73 -19.48 -5.11
C SER A 194 2.12 -19.28 -5.73
N GLY A 195 2.26 -18.39 -6.72
CA GLY A 195 3.50 -18.26 -7.48
C GLY A 195 3.88 -16.84 -7.92
N GLY A 196 2.98 -15.85 -7.75
CA GLY A 196 3.22 -14.48 -8.21
C GLY A 196 4.43 -13.84 -7.52
N TRP A 197 4.52 -14.00 -6.21
CA TRP A 197 5.65 -13.49 -5.41
C TRP A 197 6.99 -14.11 -5.82
N GLN A 198 7.02 -15.43 -6.01
CA GLN A 198 8.22 -16.17 -6.38
C GLN A 198 8.67 -15.80 -7.79
N ALA A 199 7.73 -15.69 -8.74
CA ALA A 199 8.01 -15.23 -10.09
C ALA A 199 8.55 -13.78 -10.10
N TYR A 200 7.99 -12.90 -9.28
CA TYR A 200 8.48 -11.53 -9.15
C TYR A 200 9.93 -11.49 -8.64
N LEU A 201 10.25 -12.24 -7.59
CA LEU A 201 11.60 -12.26 -7.03
C LEU A 201 12.63 -12.90 -7.97
N LEU A 202 12.26 -14.01 -8.64
CA LEU A 202 13.18 -14.80 -9.45
C LEU A 202 13.39 -14.22 -10.85
N VAL A 203 12.34 -13.69 -11.48
CA VAL A 203 12.36 -13.27 -12.89
C VAL A 203 11.72 -11.91 -13.16
N ASN A 204 11.37 -11.15 -12.11
CA ASN A 204 10.80 -9.80 -12.23
C ASN A 204 9.51 -9.74 -13.07
N SER A 205 8.64 -10.74 -12.94
CA SER A 205 7.46 -10.96 -13.82
C SER A 205 6.48 -9.78 -13.92
N THR A 206 6.37 -8.94 -12.88
CA THR A 206 5.45 -7.80 -12.82
C THR A 206 6.15 -6.44 -12.79
N GLY A 207 7.49 -6.44 -12.80
CA GLY A 207 8.30 -5.24 -12.75
C GLY A 207 8.56 -4.63 -14.13
N GLN A 208 9.50 -3.69 -14.19
CA GLN A 208 9.98 -3.12 -15.44
C GLN A 208 10.61 -4.17 -16.37
N ASP A 209 10.38 -4.01 -17.67
CA ASP A 209 11.17 -4.71 -18.68
C ASP A 209 12.52 -4.00 -18.87
N TYR A 210 13.58 -4.70 -18.52
CA TYR A 210 14.96 -4.24 -18.66
C TYR A 210 15.64 -4.78 -19.93
N GLY A 211 14.94 -5.52 -20.78
CA GLY A 211 15.48 -6.17 -21.98
C GLY A 211 16.46 -7.31 -21.68
N ARG A 212 16.54 -7.77 -20.43
CA ARG A 212 17.39 -8.87 -19.97
C ARG A 212 16.84 -9.51 -18.71
N TRP A 213 17.28 -10.74 -18.43
CA TRP A 213 16.91 -11.43 -17.19
C TRP A 213 17.27 -10.59 -15.96
N THR A 214 16.31 -10.49 -15.05
CA THR A 214 16.33 -9.59 -13.91
C THR A 214 15.81 -10.35 -12.71
N SER A 215 16.59 -10.37 -11.63
CA SER A 215 16.27 -11.09 -10.40
C SER A 215 16.65 -10.29 -9.17
N HIS A 216 15.89 -10.46 -8.08
CA HIS A 216 16.22 -9.89 -6.78
C HIS A 216 17.39 -10.61 -6.09
N PHE A 217 17.77 -11.80 -6.58
CA PHE A 217 18.89 -12.58 -6.06
C PHE A 217 20.20 -12.34 -6.83
N HIS A 218 20.15 -11.61 -7.95
CA HIS A 218 21.32 -11.32 -8.76
C HIS A 218 21.89 -9.93 -8.41
N PRO A 219 23.09 -9.83 -7.83
CA PRO A 219 23.63 -8.57 -7.31
C PRO A 219 23.98 -7.55 -8.40
N SER A 220 24.17 -8.00 -9.64
CA SER A 220 24.40 -7.14 -10.82
C SER A 220 23.13 -6.99 -11.68
N SER A 221 21.95 -7.26 -11.11
CA SER A 221 20.66 -7.11 -11.79
C SER A 221 20.40 -5.65 -12.17
N ALA A 222 19.62 -5.42 -13.23
CA ALA A 222 19.26 -4.06 -13.68
C ALA A 222 18.46 -3.26 -12.64
N ILE A 223 17.89 -3.96 -11.65
CA ILE A 223 17.25 -3.33 -10.51
C ILE A 223 18.29 -2.53 -9.70
N PHE A 224 19.52 -3.01 -9.53
CA PHE A 224 20.44 -2.48 -8.52
C PHE A 224 21.53 -1.57 -9.10
N GLU A 225 21.97 -0.61 -8.29
CA GLU A 225 23.13 0.22 -8.57
C GLU A 225 24.42 -0.47 -8.06
N PRO A 226 25.60 -0.21 -8.66
CA PRO A 226 26.83 -0.92 -8.29
C PRO A 226 27.20 -0.85 -6.80
N HIS A 227 26.88 0.25 -6.12
CA HIS A 227 27.17 0.42 -4.70
C HIS A 227 26.26 -0.44 -3.78
N GLN A 228 25.17 -1.00 -4.32
CA GLN A 228 24.19 -1.84 -3.61
C GLN A 228 24.53 -3.33 -3.71
N PHE A 229 25.64 -3.69 -4.36
CA PHE A 229 26.05 -5.09 -4.57
C PHE A 229 26.05 -5.88 -3.25
N TRP A 230 26.68 -5.34 -2.21
CA TRP A 230 26.82 -6.03 -0.93
C TRP A 230 25.51 -6.15 -0.15
N ASP A 231 24.59 -5.17 -0.29
CA ASP A 231 23.23 -5.26 0.25
C ASP A 231 22.52 -6.52 -0.32
N VAL A 232 22.63 -6.74 -1.64
CA VAL A 232 22.03 -7.91 -2.30
C VAL A 232 22.68 -9.21 -1.81
N ILE A 233 24.01 -9.26 -1.69
CA ILE A 233 24.71 -10.44 -1.15
C ILE A 233 24.24 -10.79 0.26
N VAL A 234 24.09 -9.80 1.15
CA VAL A 234 23.57 -10.01 2.51
C VAL A 234 22.16 -10.61 2.48
N SER A 235 21.31 -10.17 1.55
CA SER A 235 19.98 -10.74 1.37
C SER A 235 20.03 -12.20 0.94
N VAL A 236 20.90 -12.54 -0.01
CA VAL A 236 21.09 -13.92 -0.47
C VAL A 236 21.60 -14.81 0.66
N ILE A 237 22.53 -14.32 1.49
CA ILE A 237 23.02 -15.06 2.67
C ILE A 237 21.88 -15.36 3.64
N GLY A 238 21.00 -14.39 3.90
CA GLY A 238 19.84 -14.58 4.78
C GLY A 238 18.90 -15.68 4.26
N ILE A 239 18.64 -15.70 2.96
CA ILE A 239 17.80 -16.70 2.30
C ILE A 239 18.43 -18.08 2.34
N ILE A 240 19.72 -18.20 2.00
CA ILE A 240 20.46 -19.48 2.09
C ILE A 240 20.44 -19.99 3.53
N GLY A 241 20.66 -19.12 4.51
CA GLY A 241 20.60 -19.46 5.93
C GLY A 241 19.23 -20.01 6.33
N MET A 242 18.14 -19.35 5.92
CA MET A 242 16.79 -19.85 6.23
C MET A 242 16.47 -21.16 5.50
N LEU A 243 16.85 -21.30 4.23
CA LEU A 243 16.67 -22.55 3.49
C LEU A 243 17.44 -23.70 4.14
N PHE A 244 18.64 -23.45 4.67
CA PHE A 244 19.42 -24.42 5.42
C PHE A 244 18.72 -24.83 6.72
N ILE A 245 18.16 -23.88 7.47
CA ILE A 245 17.36 -24.15 8.67
C ILE A 245 16.14 -25.02 8.33
N LEU A 246 15.43 -24.69 7.24
CA LEU A 246 14.28 -25.47 6.76
C LEU A 246 14.68 -26.88 6.32
N ALA A 247 15.83 -27.04 5.66
CA ALA A 247 16.35 -28.34 5.24
C ALA A 247 16.66 -29.22 6.45
N ILE A 248 17.37 -28.70 7.46
CA ILE A 248 17.62 -29.42 8.72
C ILE A 248 16.30 -29.79 9.41
N SER A 249 15.40 -28.83 9.54
CA SER A 249 14.09 -29.06 10.17
C SER A 249 13.30 -30.16 9.45
N SER A 250 13.42 -30.23 8.12
CA SER A 250 12.76 -31.24 7.29
C SER A 250 13.34 -32.64 7.52
N VAL A 251 14.63 -32.76 7.83
CA VAL A 251 15.25 -34.03 8.22
C VAL A 251 14.77 -34.48 9.60
N VAL A 252 14.56 -33.55 10.54
CA VAL A 252 14.13 -33.86 11.92
C VAL A 252 12.64 -34.21 12.01
N TYR A 253 11.77 -33.46 11.34
CA TYR A 253 10.31 -33.56 11.51
C TYR A 253 9.55 -34.14 10.31
N THR A 254 10.21 -34.34 9.15
CA THR A 254 9.68 -34.55 7.79
C THR A 254 9.38 -33.24 7.01
N PRO A 255 9.59 -33.23 5.68
CA PRO A 255 9.29 -32.07 4.83
C PRO A 255 7.81 -31.66 4.88
N LEU A 256 6.89 -32.62 4.94
CA LEU A 256 5.45 -32.34 4.96
C LEU A 256 5.03 -31.68 6.28
N ALA A 257 5.61 -32.11 7.41
CA ALA A 257 5.35 -31.47 8.70
C ALA A 257 5.89 -30.03 8.74
N VAL A 258 7.08 -29.79 8.18
CA VAL A 258 7.64 -28.43 8.05
C VAL A 258 6.80 -27.57 7.13
N ALA A 259 6.37 -28.10 5.97
CA ALA A 259 5.53 -27.36 5.03
C ALA A 259 4.18 -26.99 5.65
N ASN A 260 3.48 -27.95 6.26
CA ASN A 260 2.16 -27.73 6.86
C ASN A 260 2.20 -26.79 8.06
N LYS A 261 3.28 -26.80 8.86
CA LYS A 261 3.38 -26.01 10.09
C LYS A 261 4.03 -24.65 9.88
N LEU A 262 4.99 -24.51 8.97
CA LEU A 262 5.82 -23.30 8.84
C LEU A 262 5.67 -22.59 7.49
N LEU A 263 5.28 -23.28 6.41
CA LEU A 263 5.26 -22.71 5.05
C LEU A 263 3.85 -22.49 4.49
N ALA A 264 2.83 -23.21 4.95
CA ALA A 264 1.46 -23.06 4.42
C ALA A 264 0.72 -21.81 4.96
N GLY A 265 1.16 -21.21 6.06
CA GLY A 265 0.57 -19.97 6.59
C GLY A 265 1.12 -18.70 5.94
N PRO A 266 2.44 -18.41 6.07
CA PRO A 266 3.01 -17.12 5.67
C PRO A 266 3.11 -16.88 4.16
N TYR A 267 3.14 -17.94 3.35
CA TYR A 267 3.55 -17.88 1.95
C TYR A 267 2.38 -17.78 0.97
N HIS A 268 1.14 -17.92 1.48
CA HIS A 268 -0.09 -17.82 0.67
C HIS A 268 -0.80 -16.47 0.84
N LEU A 269 -0.26 -15.53 1.64
CA LEU A 269 -0.92 -14.26 1.94
C LEU A 269 -0.09 -12.95 1.95
N PRO A 270 1.11 -12.82 1.33
CA PRO A 270 1.70 -11.50 1.11
C PRO A 270 1.43 -11.05 -0.33
N THR A 271 0.35 -10.28 -0.51
CA THR A 271 0.24 -9.06 -1.34
C THR A 271 -1.22 -8.84 -1.75
N ALA A 272 -1.99 -8.25 -0.84
CA ALA A 272 -3.21 -7.51 -1.19
C ALA A 272 -3.13 -6.10 -0.62
N HIS A 273 -1.97 -5.43 -0.77
CA HIS A 273 -1.92 -3.97 -0.72
C HIS A 273 -1.97 -3.45 -2.15
N ARG A 274 -3.13 -3.65 -2.78
CA ARG A 274 -3.52 -2.83 -3.93
C ARG A 274 -3.80 -1.46 -3.33
N SER A 275 -2.82 -0.56 -3.38
CA SER A 275 -3.07 0.86 -3.09
C SER A 275 -4.33 1.26 -3.84
N GLY A 276 -5.30 1.81 -3.11
CA GLY A 276 -6.68 2.08 -3.55
C GLY A 276 -6.81 3.17 -4.62
N SER A 277 -6.05 3.09 -5.71
CA SER A 277 -6.21 3.95 -6.89
C SER A 277 -6.94 3.27 -8.05
N ALA A 278 -7.19 1.95 -7.98
CA ALA A 278 -7.80 1.21 -9.09
C ALA A 278 -9.35 1.14 -9.04
N THR A 279 -10.00 1.64 -7.97
CA THR A 279 -11.48 1.60 -7.83
C THR A 279 -12.14 2.98 -7.98
N LEU A 280 -11.42 3.94 -8.57
CA LEU A 280 -11.93 5.28 -8.89
C LEU A 280 -11.86 5.54 -10.40
N SER A 281 -12.26 4.55 -11.19
CA SER A 281 -12.40 4.73 -12.65
C SER A 281 -13.58 3.96 -13.25
N ARG A 282 -14.69 3.79 -12.49
CA ARG A 282 -16.00 3.46 -13.07
C ARG A 282 -17.09 3.56 -12.01
N GLY A 283 -17.62 4.76 -11.89
CA GLY A 283 -18.74 5.11 -11.04
C GLY A 283 -19.15 6.53 -11.37
N GLY A 284 -19.56 6.75 -12.63
CA GLY A 284 -20.18 7.99 -13.04
C GLY A 284 -21.51 8.17 -12.31
N LEU A 285 -21.46 8.63 -11.07
CA LEU A 285 -22.50 9.46 -10.51
C LEU A 285 -21.97 10.89 -10.60
N GLU A 286 -22.47 11.65 -11.57
CA GLU A 286 -22.35 13.10 -11.53
C GLU A 286 -23.06 13.59 -10.26
N LEU A 287 -22.30 13.77 -9.18
CA LEU A 287 -22.78 14.52 -8.03
C LEU A 287 -22.70 16.00 -8.42
N PRO A 288 -23.84 16.73 -8.44
CA PRO A 288 -23.81 18.15 -8.78
C PRO A 288 -22.92 18.88 -7.77
N ALA A 289 -21.94 19.63 -8.28
CA ALA A 289 -21.04 20.44 -7.48
C ALA A 289 -21.86 21.43 -6.63
N ARG A 290 -22.08 21.11 -5.35
CA ARG A 290 -22.61 22.09 -4.39
C ARG A 290 -21.51 23.10 -4.10
N ARG A 291 -21.67 24.31 -4.64
CA ARG A 291 -20.96 25.50 -4.14
C ARG A 291 -21.49 25.82 -2.74
N GLY A 292 -20.60 26.23 -1.84
CA GLY A 292 -21.01 26.87 -0.59
C GLY A 292 -21.80 28.15 -0.89
N SER A 293 -22.54 28.67 0.09
CA SER A 293 -23.29 29.94 -0.01
C SER A 293 -22.40 31.16 -0.31
N ASP A 294 -21.07 31.00 -0.30
CA ASP A 294 -20.04 31.99 -0.59
C ASP A 294 -19.32 31.77 -1.94
N GLY A 295 -19.75 30.79 -2.74
CA GLY A 295 -19.29 30.58 -4.12
C GLY A 295 -17.91 29.91 -4.28
N ARG A 296 -17.26 29.45 -3.21
CA ARG A 296 -15.95 28.79 -3.27
C ARG A 296 -16.06 27.27 -3.49
N PRO A 297 -15.09 26.63 -4.16
CA PRO A 297 -15.04 25.18 -4.31
C PRO A 297 -14.75 24.50 -2.95
N VAL A 298 -15.56 23.51 -2.59
CA VAL A 298 -15.35 22.67 -1.41
C VAL A 298 -14.36 21.57 -1.78
N VAL A 299 -13.16 21.62 -1.20
CA VAL A 299 -12.14 20.56 -1.34
C VAL A 299 -12.39 19.52 -0.26
N TRP A 300 -12.74 18.30 -0.65
CA TRP A 300 -12.79 17.16 0.25
C TRP A 300 -11.37 16.62 0.47
N LEU A 301 -10.80 16.89 1.64
CA LEU A 301 -9.69 16.08 2.15
C LEU A 301 -10.27 14.74 2.61
N VAL A 302 -9.92 13.66 1.91
CA VAL A 302 -10.17 12.30 2.39
C VAL A 302 -9.21 12.08 3.56
N ALA A 303 -9.67 12.40 4.77
CA ALA A 303 -9.04 11.93 5.99
C ALA A 303 -9.39 10.44 6.16
N GLU A 304 -8.39 9.57 6.20
CA GLU A 304 -8.60 8.21 6.70
C GLU A 304 -9.09 8.28 8.16
N PRO A 305 -10.08 7.47 8.56
CA PRO A 305 -10.59 7.52 9.92
C PRO A 305 -9.56 6.94 10.88
N LEU A 306 -9.17 7.74 11.88
CA LEU A 306 -8.49 7.26 13.09
C LEU A 306 -9.33 6.13 13.75
N PRO A 307 -8.70 5.12 14.37
CA PRO A 307 -9.44 4.12 15.13
C PRO A 307 -10.00 4.76 16.40
N SER A 308 -11.33 4.90 16.47
CA SER A 308 -12.02 5.33 17.68
C SER A 308 -11.90 4.27 18.78
N PRO A 309 -11.67 4.64 20.05
CA PRO A 309 -11.64 3.71 21.16
C PRO A 309 -13.07 3.38 21.62
N TYR A 310 -13.30 2.08 21.86
CA TYR A 310 -14.16 1.49 22.88
C TYR A 310 -15.22 2.38 23.56
N ARG A 311 -16.52 2.07 23.40
CA ARG A 311 -17.49 2.13 24.51
C ARG A 311 -18.71 1.23 24.31
N ARG A 312 -19.15 0.69 25.46
CA ARG A 312 -20.07 -0.42 25.68
C ARG A 312 -21.53 -0.11 25.32
N HIS A 313 -22.24 -1.15 24.91
CA HIS A 313 -23.70 -1.35 25.02
C HIS A 313 -24.28 -0.86 26.36
N PRO A 314 -25.57 -0.43 26.43
CA PRO A 314 -26.69 -1.37 26.40
C PRO A 314 -28.01 -0.95 25.68
N ARG A 315 -28.64 -1.98 25.09
CA ARG A 315 -30.07 -2.32 24.94
C ARG A 315 -31.18 -1.25 25.03
N ARG A 316 -32.06 -1.30 24.00
CA ARG A 316 -33.55 -1.29 23.95
C ARG A 316 -34.20 -0.19 23.07
N ALA A 317 -34.84 -0.68 22.00
CA ALA A 317 -36.20 -0.40 21.49
C ALA A 317 -36.72 1.04 21.31
N SER A 318 -37.18 1.30 20.07
CA SER A 318 -38.49 1.85 19.68
C SER A 318 -38.44 3.02 18.68
N LEU A 319 -39.29 2.88 17.64
CA LEU A 319 -39.72 3.90 16.68
C LEU A 319 -40.23 5.18 17.38
N LEU A 320 -40.02 6.36 16.78
CA LEU A 320 -41.10 7.30 16.41
C LEU A 320 -40.60 8.56 15.69
N LEU A 321 -41.50 9.08 14.85
CA LEU A 321 -41.44 10.26 13.99
C LEU A 321 -41.43 11.61 14.75
N ALA A 322 -40.91 12.60 14.02
CA ALA A 322 -41.39 13.99 13.86
C ALA A 322 -41.34 15.02 15.01
N ASP A 323 -40.82 16.18 14.59
CA ASP A 323 -41.24 17.57 14.81
C ASP A 323 -41.24 18.25 16.19
N ALA A 324 -40.61 19.42 16.13
CA ALA A 324 -41.02 20.72 16.67
C ALA A 324 -40.75 21.09 18.14
N ALA A 325 -40.36 22.37 18.24
CA ALA A 325 -40.56 23.33 19.33
C ALA A 325 -39.56 23.35 20.52
N LEU A 326 -38.75 24.43 20.49
CA LEU A 326 -38.34 25.32 21.59
C LEU A 326 -39.35 25.39 22.78
N PRO A 327 -38.99 25.82 24.03
CA PRO A 327 -38.33 27.12 24.25
C PRO A 327 -37.57 27.38 25.59
N CYS A 328 -37.10 28.64 25.70
CA CYS A 328 -36.94 29.48 26.90
C CYS A 328 -35.64 29.38 27.74
N ALA A 329 -34.83 30.45 27.63
CA ALA A 329 -34.44 31.39 28.70
C ALA A 329 -33.36 32.31 28.09
N GLY A 330 -33.37 33.64 28.12
CA GLY A 330 -34.05 34.65 28.92
C GLY A 330 -33.01 35.77 29.14
N GLY A 331 -33.38 37.04 28.95
CA GLY A 331 -32.54 38.18 29.37
C GLY A 331 -32.32 39.27 28.31
N ASP A 332 -33.32 40.12 28.15
CA ASP A 332 -33.29 41.59 28.13
C ASP A 332 -32.22 42.37 27.34
N GLY A 333 -32.71 43.31 26.51
CA GLY A 333 -32.21 44.68 26.56
C GLY A 333 -31.76 45.35 25.26
N ALA A 334 -32.73 45.92 24.54
CA ALA A 334 -32.69 47.27 23.96
C ALA A 334 -31.83 47.63 22.70
N HIS A 335 -32.58 47.99 21.66
CA HIS A 335 -32.48 49.20 20.82
C HIS A 335 -31.62 49.25 19.51
N GLN A 336 -32.39 49.27 18.42
CA GLN A 336 -32.44 50.24 17.29
C GLN A 336 -31.46 50.18 16.11
N GLU A 337 -32.06 49.76 14.98
CA GLU A 337 -32.03 50.25 13.58
C GLU A 337 -30.90 51.16 13.05
N GLY A 338 -30.44 50.83 11.84
CA GLY A 338 -29.72 51.74 10.96
C GLY A 338 -29.40 51.11 9.58
N VAL A 339 -30.26 51.40 8.60
CA VAL A 339 -30.09 51.12 7.16
C VAL A 339 -28.92 51.95 6.59
N GLY A 340 -28.15 51.41 5.64
CA GLY A 340 -27.16 52.18 4.89
C GLY A 340 -26.46 51.39 3.78
N GLU A 341 -26.75 51.77 2.54
CA GLU A 341 -26.25 51.23 1.28
C GLU A 341 -24.73 51.40 1.10
N GLY A 342 -24.17 50.50 0.27
CA GLY A 342 -23.12 50.73 -0.73
C GLY A 342 -21.87 51.56 -0.39
N VAL A 343 -20.69 50.96 -0.57
CA VAL A 343 -19.62 51.47 -1.46
C VAL A 343 -18.40 50.53 -1.40
N HIS A 344 -17.86 50.23 -2.58
CA HIS A 344 -16.58 49.59 -2.81
C HIS A 344 -15.43 50.23 -2.01
N GLN A 345 -14.68 49.41 -1.28
CA GLN A 345 -13.27 49.69 -0.99
C GLN A 345 -12.53 48.39 -0.71
N GLY A 346 -11.47 48.14 -1.47
CA GLY A 346 -10.56 47.01 -1.26
C GLY A 346 -9.92 47.06 0.12
N ARG A 347 -9.71 45.89 0.72
CA ARG A 347 -8.81 45.73 1.87
C ARG A 347 -8.07 44.42 1.83
N ASP A 348 -6.79 44.57 2.11
CA ASP A 348 -5.77 43.60 2.48
C ASP A 348 -6.29 42.48 3.39
N VAL A 349 -5.94 41.24 3.05
CA VAL A 349 -6.23 40.07 3.87
C VAL A 349 -5.02 39.81 4.78
N HIS A 350 -5.11 40.27 6.01
CA HIS A 350 -4.19 39.89 7.09
C HIS A 350 -4.48 38.45 7.56
N PRO A 351 -3.49 37.57 7.71
CA PRO A 351 -3.69 36.16 8.06
C PRO A 351 -3.66 35.96 9.58
N HIS A 352 -4.78 36.09 10.28
CA HIS A 352 -4.82 35.72 11.71
C HIS A 352 -6.16 35.18 12.26
N ARG A 353 -7.10 34.74 11.40
CA ARG A 353 -8.39 34.18 11.84
C ARG A 353 -8.70 32.76 11.36
N LEU A 354 -7.66 31.93 11.16
CA LEU A 354 -7.84 30.49 10.87
C LEU A 354 -7.42 29.57 12.04
N VAL A 355 -6.89 30.12 13.14
CA VAL A 355 -6.27 29.32 14.22
C VAL A 355 -7.22 29.03 15.40
N GLU A 356 -8.36 29.71 15.53
CA GLU A 356 -9.26 29.50 16.69
C GLU A 356 -10.32 28.39 16.52
N LYS A 357 -10.50 27.83 15.32
CA LYS A 357 -11.52 26.77 15.09
C LYS A 357 -11.00 25.33 15.08
N LEU A 358 -9.70 25.12 15.31
CA LEU A 358 -9.08 23.78 15.36
C LEU A 358 -8.80 23.27 16.79
N HIS A 359 -9.15 24.04 17.84
CA HIS A 359 -8.98 23.63 19.25
C HIS A 359 -10.27 23.14 19.93
N ALA A 360 -11.38 22.95 19.20
CA ALA A 360 -12.67 22.56 19.79
C ALA A 360 -13.34 21.34 19.12
N MET A 361 -12.56 20.44 18.51
CA MET A 361 -13.02 19.15 18.00
C MET A 361 -12.16 18.00 18.50
#